data_AF-Q05HU5-F1
#
_entry.id   AF-Q05HU5-F1
#
_cell.length_a   1.000
_cell.length_b   1.000
_cell.length_c   1.000
_cell.angle_alpha   90.00
_cell.angle_beta   90.00
_cell.angle_gamma   90.00
#
_symmetry.space_group_name_H-M   'P 1'
#
loop_
_entity.id
_entity.type
_entity.pdbx_description
1 polymer ?
#
loop_
_entity_poly.entity_id
_entity_poly.type
_entity_poly.pdbx_seq_one_letter_code
_entity_poly.pdbx_strand_id
1 'polypeptide(L)' 'MGINLVQFQPGLSLSEFMDRYGTEAKCYRALYRWRWPKGFRCPQCDGRALALSTR' A
#
# COMPACT_ATOMS: atom_id res chain seq x y z
N MET A 1 6.63 15.63 -34.74
CA MET A 1 6.83 15.47 -33.28
C MET A 1 5.50 15.02 -32.68
N GLY A 2 5.47 13.91 -31.93
CA GLY A 2 4.26 13.42 -31.28
C GLY A 2 4.18 13.89 -29.83
N ILE A 3 3.01 14.36 -29.40
CA ILE A 3 2.77 14.75 -28.01
C ILE A 3 2.69 13.47 -27.16
N ASN A 4 3.51 13.39 -26.10
CA ASN A 4 3.47 12.25 -25.18
C ASN A 4 2.41 12.49 -24.10
N LEU A 5 1.27 11.81 -24.22
CA LEU A 5 0.13 11.90 -23.31
C LEU A 5 0.46 11.48 -21.86
N VAL A 6 1.59 10.79 -21.61
CA VAL A 6 2.05 10.43 -20.26
C VAL A 6 2.44 11.67 -19.44
N GLN A 7 2.84 12.76 -20.10
CA GLN A 7 3.25 14.01 -19.44
C GLN A 7 2.06 14.81 -18.89
N PHE A 8 0.85 14.50 -19.35
CA PHE A 8 -0.39 15.20 -18.99
C PHE A 8 -1.32 14.34 -18.13
N GLN A 9 -0.81 13.27 -17.54
CA GLN A 9 -1.58 12.49 -16.59
C GLN A 9 -1.89 13.35 -15.35
N PRO A 10 -3.12 13.32 -14.83
CA PRO A 10 -3.45 14.01 -13.59
C PRO A 10 -2.57 13.43 -12.48
N GLY A 11 -1.58 14.21 -12.06
CA GLY A 11 -0.68 13.86 -10.99
C GLY A 11 -1.35 14.04 -9.63
N LEU A 12 -0.68 13.53 -8.60
CA LEU A 12 -0.98 13.87 -7.22
C LEU A 12 -0.24 15.16 -6.89
N SER A 13 -0.93 16.18 -6.38
CA SER A 13 -0.25 17.38 -5.89
C SER A 13 0.62 17.06 -4.68
N LEU A 14 1.60 17.92 -4.38
CA LEU A 14 2.47 17.73 -3.22
C LEU A 14 1.69 17.74 -1.90
N SER A 15 0.67 18.60 -1.77
CA SER A 15 -0.20 18.63 -0.60
C SER A 15 -0.99 17.33 -0.44
N GLU A 16 -1.60 16.82 -1.51
CA GLU A 16 -2.30 15.54 -1.47
C GLU A 16 -1.35 14.36 -1.20
N PHE A 17 -0.10 14.44 -1.67
CA PHE A 17 0.93 13.46 -1.35
C PHE A 17 1.26 13.49 0.15
N MET A 18 1.48 14.66 0.73
CA MET A 18 1.75 14.80 2.16
C MET A 18 0.55 14.40 3.03
N ASP A 19 -0.67 14.63 2.55
CA ASP A 19 -1.88 14.17 3.23
C ASP A 19 -1.96 12.65 3.30
N ARG A 20 -1.60 11.96 2.21
CA ARG A 20 -1.66 10.50 2.09
C ARG A 20 -0.44 9.78 2.69
N TYR A 21 0.75 10.37 2.62
CA TYR A 21 2.03 9.70 2.93
C TYR A 21 2.99 10.50 3.82
N GLY A 22 2.64 11.71 4.25
CA GLY A 22 3.56 12.64 4.91
C GLY A 22 4.09 12.24 6.29
N THR A 23 3.68 11.09 6.82
CA THR A 23 4.27 10.51 8.04
C THR A 23 4.51 9.02 7.83
N GLU A 24 5.45 8.45 8.59
CA GLU A 24 5.76 7.02 8.52
C GLU A 24 4.51 6.15 8.79
N ALA A 25 3.70 6.52 9.79
CA ALA A 25 2.45 5.82 10.09
C ALA A 25 1.43 5.87 8.95
N LYS A 26 1.30 7.01 8.25
CA LYS A 26 0.42 7.14 7.08
C LYS A 26 0.94 6.30 5.92
N CYS A 27 2.24 6.38 5.63
CA CYS A 27 2.90 5.61 4.59
C CYS A 27 2.75 4.10 4.82
N TYR A 28 3.02 3.62 6.04
CA TYR A 28 2.89 2.22 6.42
C TYR A 28 1.45 1.70 6.20
N ARG A 29 0.44 2.47 6.63
CA ARG A 29 -0.97 2.12 6.41
C ARG A 29 -1.34 2.03 4.92
N ALA A 30 -0.85 2.97 4.12
CA ALA A 30 -1.09 2.99 2.69
C ALA A 30 -0.43 1.79 2.00
N LEU A 31 0.85 1.54 2.31
CA LEU A 31 1.60 0.38 1.80
C LEU A 31 0.95 -0.94 2.18
N TYR A 32 0.50 -1.10 3.43
CA TYR A 32 -0.17 -2.31 3.88
C TYR A 32 -1.46 -2.58 3.10
N ARG A 33 -2.29 -1.54 2.90
CA ARG A 33 -3.53 -1.64 2.11
C ARG A 33 -3.28 -1.98 0.65
N TRP A 34 -2.24 -1.39 0.04
CA TRP A 34 -1.88 -1.68 -1.35
C TRP A 34 -1.35 -3.10 -1.52
N ARG A 35 -0.49 -3.54 -0.60
CA ARG A 35 0.14 -4.86 -0.67
C ARG A 35 -0.85 -5.98 -0.34
N TRP A 36 -1.82 -5.72 0.53
CA TRP A 36 -2.83 -6.69 0.95
C TRP A 36 -4.24 -6.10 1.00
N PRO A 37 -4.89 -5.89 -0.16
CA PRO A 37 -6.21 -5.29 -0.23
C PRO A 37 -7.30 -6.15 0.43
N LYS A 38 -7.08 -7.47 0.52
CA LYS A 38 -7.99 -8.43 1.17
C LYS A 38 -7.52 -8.86 2.57
N GLY A 39 -6.60 -8.10 3.18
CA GLY A 39 -5.92 -8.46 4.42
C GLY A 39 -4.69 -9.34 4.18
N PHE A 40 -3.73 -9.28 5.12
CA PHE A 40 -2.52 -10.11 5.07
C PHE A 40 -2.90 -11.59 5.19
N ARG A 41 -2.42 -12.39 4.24
CA ARG A 41 -2.43 -13.85 4.35
C ARG A 41 -1.00 -14.33 4.18
N CYS A 42 -0.56 -15.19 5.10
CA CYS A 42 0.75 -15.82 4.98
C CYS A 42 0.75 -16.68 3.71
N PRO A 43 1.67 -16.46 2.75
CA PRO A 43 1.68 -17.22 1.49
C PRO A 43 1.95 -18.72 1.70
N GLN A 44 2.53 -19.10 2.84
CA GLN A 44 2.85 -20.49 3.14
C GLN A 44 1.70 -21.26 3.83
N CYS A 45 0.87 -20.59 4.64
CA CYS A 45 -0.22 -21.25 5.36
C CYS A 45 -1.63 -20.74 5.01
N ASP A 46 -1.74 -19.73 4.15
CA ASP A 46 -2.96 -19.01 3.77
C ASP A 46 -3.77 -18.44 4.95
N GLY A 47 -3.05 -18.03 6.01
CA GLY A 47 -3.70 -17.52 7.22
C GLY A 47 -4.37 -18.60 8.07
N ARG A 48 -4.07 -19.89 7.85
CA ARG A 48 -4.35 -20.91 8.86
C ARG A 48 -3.57 -20.56 10.12
N ALA A 49 -4.31 -20.18 11.16
CA ALA A 49 -3.77 -20.01 12.49
C ALA A 49 -3.22 -21.36 12.94
N LEU A 50 -1.90 -21.53 12.89
CA LEU A 50 -1.26 -22.53 13.72
C LEU A 50 -1.54 -22.06 15.15
N ALA A 51 -2.36 -22.80 15.88
CA ALA A 51 -2.53 -22.58 17.31
C ALA A 51 -1.15 -22.75 17.95
N LEU A 52 -0.44 -21.63 18.14
CA LEU A 52 0.79 -21.61 18.91
C LEU A 52 0.37 -21.86 20.36
N SER A 53 0.42 -23.13 20.76
CA SER A 53 0.43 -23.51 22.15
C SER A 53 1.61 -22.78 22.78
N THR A 54 1.31 -21.76 23.59
CA THR A 54 2.29 -21.10 24.44
C THR A 54 2.89 -22.16 25.35
N ARG A 55 4.17 -22.43 25.19
CA ARG A 55 4.97 -23.17 26.16
C ARG A 55 6.25 -22.39 26.42
#